data_AF-A0A0A2JJE3-F1
#
_entry.id   AF-A0A0A2JJE3-F1
#
_cell.length_a   1.000
_cell.length_b   1.000
_cell.length_c   1.000
_cell.angle_alpha   90.00
_cell.angle_beta   90.00
_cell.angle_gamma   90.00
#
_symmetry.space_group_name_H-M   'P 1'
#
loop_
_entity.id
_entity.type
_entity.pdbx_description
1 polymer ?
#
loop_
_entity_poly.entity_id
_entity_poly.type
_entity_poly.pdbx_seq_one_letter_code
_entity_poly.pdbx_strand_id
1 'polypeptide(L)'
;MVNQSPLLSKFGTILGAKKQSLVVNPVTIPDLDSDLDLIMNSLDKKARPDRNPPGEDIFSKLPVELRHEIFELLPAGSILALKAASSTMHTTTLRAEIWKQRLRREVPWLWEIHDVDVFQSQYFEGKTSKLLLDIDKKSKYTSENDDYIFGLANRRRIWGVCEQIRTQYFEKLGGISNTDS
;
A
#
# COMPACT_ATOMS: atom_id res chain seq x y z
N MET A 1 37.65 -42.91 0.94
CA MET A 1 37.68 -41.49 0.50
C MET A 1 36.44 -41.23 -0.33
N VAL A 2 35.39 -40.68 0.26
CA VAL A 2 34.10 -40.44 -0.42
C VAL A 2 34.18 -39.06 -1.09
N ASN A 3 34.17 -39.07 -2.42
CA ASN A 3 34.22 -37.89 -3.26
C ASN A 3 32.87 -37.16 -3.13
N GLN A 4 32.81 -36.10 -2.32
CA GLN A 4 31.60 -35.27 -2.21
C GLN A 4 31.41 -34.50 -3.51
N SER A 5 30.35 -34.85 -4.25
CA SER A 5 30.00 -34.27 -5.54
C SER A 5 29.86 -32.74 -5.48
N PRO A 6 30.55 -31.97 -6.35
CA PRO A 6 30.53 -30.49 -6.34
C PRO A 6 29.16 -29.88 -6.67
N LEU A 7 28.20 -30.68 -7.12
CA LEU A 7 26.82 -30.26 -7.39
C LEU A 7 26.02 -30.00 -6.10
N LEU A 8 26.20 -30.80 -5.04
CA LEU A 8 25.47 -30.62 -3.78
C LEU A 8 25.91 -29.35 -3.04
N SER A 9 27.19 -28.97 -3.14
CA SER A 9 27.72 -27.71 -2.64
C SER A 9 27.13 -26.49 -3.36
N LYS A 10 26.99 -26.55 -4.69
CA LYS A 10 26.35 -25.48 -5.47
C LYS A 10 24.86 -25.31 -5.15
N PHE A 11 24.11 -26.41 -4.96
CA PHE A 11 22.71 -26.34 -4.55
C PHE A 11 22.53 -25.75 -3.14
N GLY A 12 23.38 -26.13 -2.18
CA GLY A 12 23.38 -25.54 -0.84
C GLY A 12 23.73 -24.05 -0.83
N THR A 13 24.65 -23.63 -1.70
CA THR A 13 25.04 -22.21 -1.86
C THR A 13 23.93 -21.37 -2.52
N ILE A 14 23.20 -21.93 -3.49
CA ILE A 14 22.05 -21.26 -4.13
C ILE A 14 20.87 -21.15 -3.15
N LEU A 15 20.60 -22.19 -2.35
CA LEU A 15 19.60 -22.12 -1.28
C LEU A 15 20.02 -21.12 -0.19
N GLY A 16 21.30 -21.07 0.15
CA GLY A 16 21.89 -20.10 1.09
C GLY A 16 21.80 -18.65 0.59
N ALA A 17 22.07 -18.41 -0.69
CA ALA A 17 21.92 -17.11 -1.33
C ALA A 17 20.45 -16.67 -1.42
N LYS A 18 19.53 -17.61 -1.71
CA LYS A 18 18.07 -17.36 -1.62
C LYS A 18 17.64 -17.05 -0.18
N LYS A 19 18.28 -17.67 0.82
CA LYS A 19 18.06 -17.39 2.25
C LYS A 19 18.66 -16.06 2.70
N GLN A 20 19.69 -15.55 2.01
CA GLN A 20 20.28 -14.23 2.23
C GLN A 20 19.52 -13.10 1.52
N SER A 21 18.81 -13.39 0.43
CA SER A 21 17.84 -12.47 -0.20
C SER A 21 16.66 -12.13 0.74
N LEU A 22 16.37 -12.96 1.75
CA LEU A 22 15.44 -12.61 2.84
C LEU A 22 15.94 -11.43 3.72
N VAL A 23 17.17 -10.95 3.50
CA VAL A 23 17.71 -9.68 3.99
C VAL A 23 17.67 -8.65 2.84
N VAL A 24 16.55 -8.57 2.12
CA VAL A 24 16.35 -7.55 1.10
C VAL A 24 16.44 -6.17 1.75
N ASN A 25 17.37 -5.37 1.27
CA ASN A 25 17.47 -3.95 1.59
C ASN A 25 16.05 -3.36 1.51
N PRO A 26 15.49 -2.86 2.63
CA PRO A 26 14.11 -2.38 2.64
C PRO A 26 13.94 -1.12 1.80
N VAL A 27 15.01 -0.47 1.36
CA VAL A 27 14.96 0.68 0.46
C VAL A 27 15.01 0.21 -0.98
N THR A 28 16.02 -0.58 -1.35
CA THR A 28 16.22 -1.08 -2.71
C THR A 28 15.62 -2.47 -2.86
N ILE A 29 14.43 -2.55 -3.43
CA ILE A 29 13.75 -3.82 -3.70
C ILE A 29 13.91 -4.11 -5.21
N PRO A 30 14.78 -5.05 -5.60
CA PRO A 30 14.91 -5.45 -6.99
C PRO A 30 13.55 -5.88 -7.54
N ASP A 31 13.29 -5.53 -8.80
CA ASP A 31 12.04 -5.80 -9.51
C ASP A 31 10.78 -5.14 -8.90
N LEU A 32 10.87 -4.41 -7.77
CA LEU A 32 9.70 -3.69 -7.24
C LEU A 32 9.23 -2.61 -8.18
N ASP A 33 10.14 -1.83 -8.76
CA ASP A 33 9.74 -0.81 -9.74
C ASP A 33 9.11 -1.48 -10.96
N SER A 34 9.58 -2.65 -11.39
CA SER A 34 8.97 -3.41 -12.49
C SER A 34 7.64 -4.07 -12.13
N ASP A 35 7.47 -4.55 -10.90
CA ASP A 35 6.24 -5.11 -10.37
C ASP A 35 5.21 -3.99 -10.16
N LEU A 36 5.61 -2.90 -9.52
CA LEU A 36 4.84 -1.68 -9.38
C LEU A 36 4.51 -1.11 -10.75
N ASP A 37 5.43 -1.07 -11.71
CA ASP A 37 5.19 -0.61 -13.08
C ASP A 37 4.25 -1.56 -13.81
N LEU A 38 4.35 -2.89 -13.71
CA LEU A 38 3.37 -3.80 -14.31
C LEU A 38 1.97 -3.51 -13.76
N ILE A 39 1.91 -3.24 -12.46
CA ILE A 39 0.70 -3.00 -11.71
C ILE A 39 0.15 -1.57 -11.94
N MET A 40 1.03 -0.55 -12.05
CA MET A 40 0.78 0.87 -12.28
C MET A 40 0.54 1.17 -13.77
N ASN A 41 1.24 0.51 -14.69
CA ASN A 41 0.90 0.50 -16.12
C ASN A 41 -0.43 -0.21 -16.37
N SER A 42 -0.82 -1.14 -15.50
CA SER A 42 -2.22 -1.57 -15.46
C SER A 42 -3.08 -0.33 -15.24
N LEU A 43 -2.80 0.53 -14.24
CA LEU A 43 -3.50 1.79 -13.88
C LEU A 43 -3.57 2.84 -14.99
N ASP A 44 -2.50 3.01 -15.77
CA ASP A 44 -2.35 4.08 -16.77
C ASP A 44 -3.10 3.86 -18.08
N LYS A 45 -3.67 2.66 -18.31
CA LYS A 45 -4.60 2.45 -19.42
C LYS A 45 -5.84 3.32 -19.20
N LYS A 46 -5.87 4.52 -19.81
CA LYS A 46 -7.02 5.44 -19.83
C LYS A 46 -8.28 4.65 -20.17
N ALA A 47 -9.23 4.56 -19.25
CA ALA A 47 -10.54 4.08 -19.62
C ALA A 47 -11.28 5.10 -20.46
N ARG A 48 -12.09 4.57 -21.36
CA ARG A 48 -13.21 5.30 -21.92
C ARG A 48 -14.15 5.71 -20.77
N PRO A 49 -14.77 6.89 -20.85
CA PRO A 49 -15.79 7.28 -19.89
C PRO A 49 -16.88 6.22 -19.88
N ASP A 50 -17.12 5.64 -18.69
CA ASP A 50 -18.16 4.65 -18.51
C ASP A 50 -19.51 5.36 -18.60
N ARG A 51 -20.28 5.08 -19.64
CA ARG A 51 -21.60 5.65 -19.86
C ARG A 51 -22.63 4.77 -19.16
N ASN A 52 -22.56 4.68 -17.84
CA ASN A 52 -23.67 4.09 -17.11
C ASN A 52 -24.86 5.05 -17.17
N PRO A 53 -26.06 4.59 -17.59
CA PRO A 53 -27.24 5.41 -17.51
C PRO A 53 -27.45 5.84 -16.05
N PRO A 54 -27.91 7.07 -15.79
CA PRO A 54 -28.06 7.58 -14.43
C PRO A 54 -29.23 6.86 -13.76
N GLY A 55 -28.95 5.69 -13.18
CA GLY A 55 -29.79 5.14 -12.13
C GLY A 55 -29.78 6.13 -10.96
N GLU A 56 -30.91 6.27 -10.27
CA GLU A 56 -31.03 7.16 -9.12
C GLU A 56 -30.03 6.73 -8.04
N ASP A 57 -28.96 7.50 -7.85
CA ASP A 57 -27.92 7.21 -6.87
C ASP A 57 -28.47 7.44 -5.46
N ILE A 58 -28.44 6.41 -4.62
CA ILE A 58 -28.98 6.47 -3.26
C ILE A 58 -28.31 7.54 -2.39
N PHE A 59 -27.04 7.86 -2.67
CA PHE A 59 -26.28 8.84 -1.90
C PHE A 59 -26.65 10.28 -2.28
N SER A 60 -27.36 10.49 -3.41
CA SER A 60 -27.87 11.81 -3.80
C SER A 60 -28.87 12.37 -2.79
N LYS A 61 -29.50 11.50 -1.99
CA LYS A 61 -30.45 11.86 -0.92
C LYS A 61 -29.75 12.32 0.36
N LEU A 62 -28.42 12.17 0.46
CA LEU A 62 -27.64 12.56 1.62
C LEU A 62 -27.07 13.98 1.47
N PRO A 63 -27.16 14.82 2.52
CA PRO A 63 -26.36 16.04 2.64
C PRO A 63 -24.87 15.75 2.45
N VAL A 64 -24.12 16.74 1.95
CA VAL A 64 -22.69 16.57 1.64
C VAL A 64 -21.88 16.26 2.91
N GLU A 65 -22.29 16.81 4.04
CA GLU A 65 -21.69 16.61 5.35
C GLU A 65 -21.73 15.12 5.74
N LEU A 66 -22.88 14.46 5.56
CA LEU A 66 -23.00 13.02 5.85
C LEU A 66 -22.17 12.17 4.89
N ARG A 67 -21.96 12.63 3.66
CA ARG A 67 -21.08 11.95 2.70
C ARG A 67 -19.61 12.05 3.13
N HIS A 68 -19.20 13.20 3.68
CA HIS A 68 -17.87 13.36 4.27
C HIS A 68 -17.69 12.50 5.51
N GLU A 69 -18.66 12.45 6.42
CA GLU A 69 -18.66 11.56 7.59
C GLU A 69 -18.48 10.08 7.19
N ILE A 70 -19.15 9.65 6.12
CA ILE A 70 -18.96 8.30 5.56
C ILE A 70 -17.50 8.09 5.12
N PHE A 71 -16.89 9.06 4.43
CA PHE A 71 -15.48 8.95 4.07
C PHE A 71 -14.55 8.93 5.29
N GLU A 72 -14.90 9.61 6.37
CA GLU A 72 -14.09 9.59 7.58
C GLU A 72 -13.98 8.19 8.18
N LEU A 73 -15.08 7.44 8.17
CA LEU A 73 -15.21 6.10 8.72
C LEU A 73 -14.63 4.97 7.85
N LEU A 74 -14.36 5.23 6.57
CA LEU A 74 -13.91 4.21 5.62
C LEU A 74 -12.38 4.17 5.43
N PRO A 75 -11.74 3.00 5.32
CA PRO A 75 -10.34 2.92 4.94
C PRO A 75 -10.13 3.39 3.49
N ALA A 76 -8.90 3.77 3.15
CA ALA A 76 -8.52 4.38 1.87
C ALA A 76 -9.00 3.56 0.66
N GLY A 77 -8.78 2.24 0.68
CA GLY A 77 -9.22 1.33 -0.40
C GLY A 77 -10.74 1.31 -0.58
N SER A 78 -11.52 1.40 0.51
CA SER A 78 -12.98 1.42 0.48
C SER A 78 -13.55 2.77 0.02
N ILE A 79 -12.90 3.89 0.37
CA ILE A 79 -13.27 5.21 -0.17
C ILE A 79 -13.18 5.18 -1.70
N LEU A 80 -12.08 4.67 -2.23
CA LEU A 80 -11.89 4.56 -3.68
C LEU A 80 -12.91 3.63 -4.35
N ALA A 81 -13.23 2.49 -3.72
CA ALA A 81 -14.28 1.60 -4.21
C ALA A 81 -15.65 2.28 -4.24
N LEU A 82 -15.97 3.04 -3.17
CA LEU A 82 -17.23 3.75 -3.04
C LEU A 82 -17.38 4.87 -4.08
N LYS A 83 -16.33 5.68 -4.26
CA LYS A 83 -16.31 6.73 -5.29
C LYS A 83 -16.38 6.14 -6.71
N ALA A 84 -15.73 5.00 -6.95
CA ALA A 84 -15.85 4.28 -8.21
C ALA A 84 -17.28 3.76 -8.48
N ALA A 85 -18.01 3.34 -7.44
CA ALA A 85 -19.33 2.73 -7.57
C ALA A 85 -20.50 3.74 -7.60
N SER A 86 -20.32 4.95 -7.05
CA SER A 86 -21.38 5.97 -6.93
C SER A 86 -20.95 7.30 -7.53
N SER A 87 -21.75 7.82 -8.46
CA SER A 87 -21.50 9.14 -9.09
C SER A 87 -21.59 10.29 -8.08
N THR A 88 -22.51 10.20 -7.12
CA THR A 88 -22.63 11.20 -6.04
C THR A 88 -21.41 11.17 -5.13
N MET A 89 -20.91 9.99 -4.78
CA MET A 89 -19.70 9.86 -3.98
C MET A 89 -18.46 10.27 -4.76
N HIS A 90 -18.38 9.97 -6.06
CA HIS A 90 -17.32 10.45 -6.95
C HIS A 90 -17.23 11.98 -6.94
N THR A 91 -18.35 12.66 -7.13
CA THR A 91 -18.42 14.13 -7.17
C THR A 91 -18.23 14.79 -5.80
N THR A 92 -18.34 14.04 -4.70
CA THR A 92 -18.06 14.55 -3.35
C THR A 92 -16.56 14.76 -3.17
N THR A 93 -16.13 16.01 -3.08
CA THR A 93 -14.72 16.40 -3.02
C THR A 93 -14.06 15.92 -1.73
N LEU A 94 -12.92 15.25 -1.86
CA LEU A 94 -12.01 14.94 -0.75
C LEU A 94 -10.75 15.78 -0.94
N ARG A 95 -10.35 16.55 0.09
CA ARG A 95 -9.13 17.37 0.01
C ARG A 95 -7.91 16.47 -0.16
N ALA A 96 -7.01 16.83 -1.09
CA ALA A 96 -5.79 16.08 -1.34
C ALA A 96 -4.97 15.84 -0.07
N GLU A 97 -4.86 16.84 0.82
CA GLU A 97 -4.11 16.68 2.07
C GLU A 97 -4.72 15.64 3.03
N ILE A 98 -6.06 15.58 3.13
CA ILE A 98 -6.74 14.55 3.94
C ILE A 98 -6.44 13.17 3.38
N TRP A 99 -6.47 13.04 2.05
CA TRP A 99 -6.15 11.80 1.37
C TRP A 99 -4.70 11.36 1.61
N LYS A 100 -3.74 12.27 1.42
CA LYS A 100 -2.32 12.02 1.69
C LYS A 100 -2.09 11.62 3.14
N GLN A 101 -2.70 12.33 4.09
CA GLN A 101 -2.60 12.00 5.51
C GLN A 101 -3.19 10.61 5.81
N ARG A 102 -4.30 10.24 5.16
CA ARG A 102 -4.90 8.91 5.30
C ARG A 102 -3.98 7.81 4.78
N LEU A 103 -3.39 7.98 3.60
CA LEU A 103 -2.42 7.03 3.05
C LEU A 103 -1.18 6.89 3.94
N ARG A 104 -0.63 8.01 4.42
CA ARG A 104 0.49 8.00 5.38
C ARG A 104 0.16 7.28 6.68
N ARG A 105 -1.10 7.28 7.10
CA ARG A 105 -1.54 6.56 8.31
C ARG A 105 -1.76 5.07 8.06
N GLU A 106 -2.41 4.72 6.95
CA GLU A 106 -2.89 3.34 6.70
C GLU A 106 -1.85 2.47 5.98
N VAL A 107 -1.07 3.06 5.08
CA VAL A 107 -0.03 2.40 4.29
C VAL A 107 1.28 3.21 4.29
N PRO A 108 1.85 3.51 5.48
CA PRO A 108 3.07 4.32 5.60
C PRO A 108 4.30 3.71 4.94
N TRP A 109 4.34 2.38 4.85
CA TRP A 109 5.46 1.59 4.30
C TRP A 109 5.46 1.53 2.76
N LEU A 110 4.48 2.14 2.10
CA LEU A 110 4.34 2.24 0.65
C LEU A 110 4.25 3.72 0.25
N TRP A 111 5.37 4.43 0.32
CA TRP A 111 5.43 5.87 0.10
C TRP A 111 5.29 6.26 -1.38
N GLU A 112 5.52 5.33 -2.32
CA GLU A 112 5.44 5.56 -3.76
C GLU A 112 4.06 6.08 -4.21
N ILE A 113 3.00 5.74 -3.46
CA ILE A 113 1.63 6.13 -3.81
C ILE A 113 1.15 7.39 -3.07
N HIS A 114 1.93 7.95 -2.15
CA HIS A 114 1.46 9.05 -1.29
C HIS A 114 1.24 10.35 -2.05
N ASP A 115 1.88 10.53 -3.21
CA ASP A 115 1.76 11.74 -4.03
C ASP A 115 0.97 11.53 -5.33
N VAL A 116 0.38 10.34 -5.52
CA VAL A 116 -0.44 10.03 -6.69
C VAL A 116 -1.82 10.69 -6.54
N ASP A 117 -2.24 11.45 -7.55
CA ASP A 117 -3.61 11.96 -7.64
C ASP A 117 -4.54 10.87 -8.18
N VAL A 118 -5.43 10.38 -7.31
CA VAL A 118 -6.30 9.23 -7.57
C VAL A 118 -7.75 9.61 -7.86
N PHE A 119 -8.12 10.89 -7.75
CA PHE A 119 -9.51 11.36 -7.90
C PHE A 119 -9.78 11.99 -9.26
N GLN A 120 -9.25 11.39 -10.32
CA GLN A 120 -9.38 11.89 -11.69
C GLN A 120 -10.65 11.39 -12.39
N SER A 121 -11.08 10.17 -12.09
CA SER A 121 -12.28 9.54 -12.66
C SER A 121 -12.70 8.31 -11.84
N GLN A 122 -13.98 7.94 -11.90
CA GLN A 122 -14.49 6.71 -11.27
C GLN A 122 -13.72 5.45 -11.69
N TYR A 123 -13.29 5.40 -12.96
CA TYR A 123 -12.45 4.31 -13.43
C TYR A 123 -11.11 4.24 -12.69
N PHE A 124 -10.41 5.39 -12.58
CA PHE A 124 -9.12 5.43 -11.91
C PHE A 124 -9.26 5.11 -10.42
N GLU A 125 -10.30 5.64 -9.76
CA GLU A 125 -10.63 5.30 -8.37
C GLU A 125 -10.81 3.80 -8.17
N GLY A 126 -11.63 3.14 -9.01
CA GLY A 126 -11.91 1.71 -8.89
C GLY A 126 -10.67 0.84 -9.13
N LYS A 127 -9.76 1.32 -9.98
CA LYS A 127 -8.51 0.64 -10.31
C LYS A 127 -7.47 0.77 -9.21
N THR A 128 -7.31 1.97 -8.67
CA THR A 128 -6.47 2.22 -7.51
C THR A 128 -6.99 1.49 -6.28
N SER A 129 -8.31 1.36 -6.11
CA SER A 129 -8.88 0.54 -5.05
C SER A 129 -8.43 -0.92 -5.14
N LYS A 130 -8.54 -1.54 -6.34
CA LYS A 130 -8.08 -2.91 -6.58
C LYS A 130 -6.58 -3.05 -6.35
N LEU A 131 -5.80 -2.08 -6.79
CA LEU A 131 -4.36 -2.03 -6.55
C LEU A 131 -4.03 -2.07 -5.06
N LEU A 132 -4.66 -1.21 -4.25
CA LEU A 132 -4.40 -1.19 -2.82
C LEU A 132 -4.71 -2.53 -2.16
N LEU A 133 -5.78 -3.21 -2.59
CA LEU A 133 -6.11 -4.55 -2.12
C LEU A 133 -5.05 -5.59 -2.51
N ASP A 134 -4.60 -5.56 -3.77
CA ASP A 134 -3.56 -6.46 -4.25
C ASP A 134 -2.23 -6.24 -3.51
N ILE A 135 -1.82 -4.99 -3.30
CA ILE A 135 -0.61 -4.67 -2.52
C ILE A 135 -0.77 -5.07 -1.05
N ASP A 136 -1.94 -4.85 -0.45
CA ASP A 136 -2.18 -5.31 0.93
C ASP A 136 -2.04 -6.83 1.06
N LYS A 137 -2.52 -7.59 0.06
CA LYS A 137 -2.33 -9.04 -0.01
C LYS A 137 -0.86 -9.43 -0.21
N LYS A 138 -0.18 -8.82 -1.19
CA LYS A 138 1.21 -9.14 -1.55
C LYS A 138 2.24 -8.68 -0.52
N SER A 139 1.88 -7.77 0.38
CA SER A 139 2.75 -7.28 1.46
C SER A 139 2.62 -8.09 2.76
N LYS A 140 1.79 -9.14 2.80
CA LYS A 140 1.64 -10.01 3.97
C LYS A 140 2.21 -11.39 3.68
N TYR A 141 3.16 -11.80 4.51
CA TYR A 141 3.61 -13.19 4.54
C TYR A 141 2.57 -14.03 5.28
N THR A 142 1.89 -14.93 4.57
CA THR A 142 1.04 -15.95 5.17
C THR A 142 1.45 -17.32 4.65
N SER A 143 1.24 -18.38 5.45
CA SER A 143 1.53 -19.75 5.02
C SER A 143 0.69 -20.22 3.83
N GLU A 144 -0.36 -19.47 3.49
CA GLU A 144 -1.33 -19.77 2.43
C GLU A 144 -1.08 -18.95 1.15
N ASN A 145 -0.15 -18.00 1.18
CA ASN A 145 0.11 -17.10 0.07
C ASN A 145 1.58 -17.14 -0.33
N ASP A 146 1.87 -17.73 -1.50
CA ASP A 146 3.21 -17.73 -2.10
C ASP A 146 3.42 -16.54 -3.07
N ASP A 147 2.40 -15.71 -3.32
CA ASP A 147 2.43 -14.55 -4.24
C ASP A 147 2.79 -13.23 -3.53
N TYR A 148 3.63 -13.28 -2.49
CA TYR A 148 4.05 -12.09 -1.76
C TYR A 148 5.34 -11.48 -2.35
N ILE A 149 5.42 -10.16 -2.28
CA ILE A 149 6.62 -9.41 -2.68
C ILE A 149 7.50 -9.26 -1.43
N PHE A 150 8.61 -10.00 -1.39
CA PHE A 150 9.52 -10.05 -0.23
C PHE A 150 9.90 -8.67 0.31
N GLY A 151 10.21 -7.73 -0.58
CA GLY A 151 10.58 -6.38 -0.20
C GLY A 151 9.44 -5.61 0.47
N LEU A 152 8.22 -5.67 -0.07
CA LEU A 152 7.04 -5.02 0.53
C LEU A 152 6.68 -5.64 1.88
N ALA A 153 6.75 -6.97 1.98
CA ALA A 153 6.55 -7.67 3.24
C ALA A 153 7.59 -7.25 4.29
N ASN A 154 8.86 -7.10 3.89
CA ASN A 154 9.93 -6.65 4.79
C ASN A 154 9.73 -5.18 5.21
N ARG A 155 9.38 -4.27 4.30
CA ARG A 155 9.07 -2.86 4.62
C ARG A 155 7.93 -2.77 5.62
N ARG A 156 6.81 -3.45 5.36
CA ARG A 156 5.65 -3.48 6.25
C ARG A 156 6.01 -4.00 7.64
N ARG A 157 6.80 -5.08 7.72
CA ARG A 157 7.29 -5.65 8.99
C ARG A 157 8.18 -4.68 9.75
N ILE A 158 9.19 -4.09 9.09
CA ILE A 158 10.11 -3.13 9.71
C ILE A 158 9.36 -1.91 10.21
N TRP A 159 8.45 -1.35 9.42
CA TRP A 159 7.61 -0.23 9.84
C TRP A 159 6.82 -0.57 11.10
N GLY A 160 6.20 -1.76 11.14
CA GLY A 160 5.47 -2.23 12.32
C GLY A 160 6.34 -2.31 13.59
N VAL A 161 7.61 -2.73 13.46
CA VAL A 161 8.56 -2.73 14.58
C VAL A 161 8.93 -1.30 14.99
N CYS A 162 9.20 -0.41 14.02
CA CYS A 162 9.48 1.00 14.29
C CYS A 162 8.33 1.69 15.03
N GLU A 163 7.08 1.39 14.66
CA GLU A 163 5.88 1.90 15.34
C GLU A 163 5.80 1.45 16.81
N GLN A 164 6.17 0.21 17.11
CA GLN A 164 6.16 -0.34 18.48
C GLN A 164 7.19 0.34 19.38
N ILE A 165 8.37 0.68 18.85
CA ILE A 165 9.46 1.31 19.63
C ILE A 165 9.40 2.85 19.62
N ARG A 166 8.54 3.44 18.78
CA ARG A 166 8.45 4.89 18.58
C ARG A 166 8.29 5.69 19.87
N THR A 167 7.39 5.26 20.76
CA THR A 167 7.13 5.96 22.03
C THR A 167 8.39 6.00 22.90
N GLN A 168 9.05 4.86 23.08
CA GLN A 168 10.28 4.77 23.88
C GLN A 168 11.42 5.59 23.28
N TYR A 169 11.50 5.65 21.95
CA TYR A 169 12.48 6.49 21.26
C TYR A 169 12.27 7.98 21.57
N PHE A 170 11.03 8.47 21.49
CA PHE A 170 10.72 9.87 21.81
C PHE A 170 10.90 10.21 23.29
N GLU A 171 10.54 9.29 24.21
CA GLU A 171 10.78 9.47 25.64
C GLU A 171 12.27 9.62 25.95
N LYS A 172 13.13 8.79 25.33
CA LYS A 172 14.58 8.92 25.50
C LYS A 172 15.13 10.22 24.93
N LEU A 173 14.66 10.65 23.75
CA LEU A 173 15.06 11.93 23.17
C LEU A 173 14.66 13.13 24.04
N GLY A 174 13.45 13.13 24.59
CA GLY A 174 12.98 14.17 25.51
C GLY A 174 13.65 14.12 26.89
N GLY A 175 14.11 12.94 27.32
CA GLY A 175 14.91 12.77 28.54
C GLY A 175 16.32 13.34 28.40
N ILE A 176 16.97 13.13 27.25
CA ILE A 176 18.32 13.64 26.97
C ILE A 176 18.37 15.17 27.01
N SER A 177 17.32 15.87 26.55
CA SER A 177 17.26 17.34 26.62
C SER A 177 17.12 17.92 28.04
N ASN A 178 16.74 17.12 29.04
CA ASN A 178 16.54 17.58 30.43
C ASN A 178 17.70 17.24 31.38
N THR A 179 18.66 16.42 30.94
CA THR A 179 19.79 15.97 31.78
C THR A 179 21.12 16.67 31.46
N ASP A 180 21.14 17.52 30.42
CA ASP A 180 22.34 18.26 29.98
C ASP A 180 22.26 19.78 30.32
N SER A 181 21.58 20.17 31.41
CA SER A 181 21.50 21.56 31.89
C SER A 181 21.86 21.70 33.37
#